data_AF-A0A3D5Y3G0-F1
#
_entry.id   AF-A0A3D5Y3G0-F1
#
_cell.length_a   1.000
_cell.length_b   1.000
_cell.length_c   1.000
_cell.angle_alpha   90.00
_cell.angle_beta   90.00
_cell.angle_gamma   90.00
#
_symmetry.space_group_name_H-M   'P 1'
#
loop_
_entity.id
_entity.type
_entity.pdbx_description
1 polymer ?
#
loop_
_entity_poly.entity_id
_entity_poly.type
_entity_poly.pdbx_seq_one_letter_code
_entity_poly.pdbx_strand_id
1 'polypeptide(L)'
;MRDSTAAIHNPLIDSIDHFVLAVGRVIAWANVLLIGVIILNVILRYGGRWMQQDLGIEMSWLFQDLGGPKLEELQWHLYALTVMMGLSYAQSTDSHIRVDIIAEKLSERTVRKWEVFGIVVFLLPFIYMVFSHSLDFVA
;
A
#
# COMPACT_ATOMS: atom_id res chain seq x y z
N MET A 1 -13.34 3.33 -21.46
CA MET A 1 -12.57 2.43 -22.34
C MET A 1 -13.35 1.14 -22.44
N ARG A 2 -13.77 0.74 -23.64
CA ARG A 2 -14.48 -0.53 -23.86
C ARG A 2 -13.43 -1.63 -23.98
N ASP A 3 -13.52 -2.65 -23.12
CA ASP A 3 -12.67 -3.83 -23.13
C ASP A 3 -12.60 -4.47 -24.52
N SER A 4 -11.45 -4.31 -25.17
CA SER A 4 -11.10 -5.12 -26.35
C SER A 4 -10.46 -6.46 -25.95
N THR A 5 -10.50 -6.81 -24.67
CA THR A 5 -10.03 -8.07 -24.05
C THR A 5 -11.14 -9.10 -23.84
N ALA A 6 -12.39 -8.77 -24.15
CA ALA A 6 -13.57 -9.67 -24.04
C ALA A 6 -13.48 -10.98 -24.85
N ALA A 7 -12.35 -11.26 -25.51
CA ALA A 7 -12.15 -12.38 -26.41
C ALA A 7 -11.25 -13.50 -25.86
N ILE A 8 -10.63 -13.37 -24.68
CA ILE A 8 -9.79 -14.44 -24.10
C ILE A 8 -10.15 -14.65 -22.62
N HIS A 9 -11.24 -15.38 -22.39
CA HIS A 9 -11.62 -15.83 -21.05
C HIS A 9 -10.73 -17.01 -20.67
N ASN A 10 -9.92 -16.85 -19.62
CA ASN A 10 -9.18 -17.95 -19.04
C ASN A 10 -9.57 -18.05 -17.56
N PRO A 11 -10.24 -19.13 -17.15
CA PRO A 11 -10.78 -19.26 -15.79
C PRO A 11 -9.70 -19.13 -14.72
N LEU A 12 -8.44 -19.45 -15.04
CA LEU A 12 -7.32 -19.25 -14.11
C LEU A 12 -7.00 -17.77 -13.90
N ILE A 13 -6.96 -16.98 -14.97
CA ILE A 13 -6.63 -15.55 -14.90
C ILE A 13 -7.75 -14.81 -14.17
N ASP A 14 -9.01 -15.10 -14.53
CA ASP A 14 -10.18 -14.48 -13.91
C ASP A 14 -10.26 -14.80 -12.41
N SER A 15 -9.90 -16.04 -12.02
CA SER A 15 -9.87 -16.43 -10.61
C SER A 15 -8.76 -15.72 -9.83
N ILE A 16 -7.58 -15.55 -10.43
CA ILE A 16 -6.47 -14.82 -9.80
C ILE A 16 -6.86 -13.35 -9.62
N ASP A 17 -7.42 -12.74 -10.66
CA ASP A 17 -7.83 -11.34 -10.63
C ASP A 17 -8.91 -11.13 -9.56
N HIS A 18 -9.93 -11.99 -9.50
CA HIS A 18 -10.96 -11.91 -8.47
C HIS A 18 -10.39 -12.09 -7.06
N PHE A 19 -9.43 -13.00 -6.88
CA PHE A 19 -8.75 -13.19 -5.60
C PHE A 19 -8.00 -11.92 -5.16
N VAL A 20 -7.21 -11.33 -6.06
CA VAL A 20 -6.46 -10.08 -5.79
C VAL A 20 -7.42 -8.95 -5.43
N LEU A 21 -8.50 -8.80 -6.20
CA LEU A 21 -9.51 -7.76 -5.95
C LEU A 21 -10.25 -7.97 -4.62
N ALA A 22 -10.58 -9.21 -4.26
CA ALA A 22 -11.24 -9.54 -3.00
C ALA A 22 -10.34 -9.24 -1.81
N VAL A 23 -9.09 -9.71 -1.85
CA VAL A 23 -8.10 -9.48 -0.79
C VAL A 23 -7.82 -7.97 -0.64
N GLY A 24 -7.60 -7.26 -1.75
CA GLY A 24 -7.38 -5.82 -1.73
C GLY A 24 -8.54 -5.04 -1.09
N ARG A 25 -9.79 -5.45 -1.38
CA ARG A 25 -10.99 -4.81 -0.81
C ARG A 25 -11.13 -5.06 0.70
N VAL A 26 -10.74 -6.23 1.18
CA VAL A 26 -10.71 -6.52 2.62
C VAL A 26 -9.62 -5.70 3.30
N ILE A 27 -8.42 -5.67 2.72
CA ILE A 27 -7.28 -4.95 3.29
C ILE A 27 -7.46 -3.43 3.24
N ALA A 28 -8.27 -2.91 2.31
CA ALA A 28 -8.62 -1.50 2.28
C ALA A 28 -9.22 -0.99 3.61
N TRP A 29 -9.90 -1.85 4.38
CA TRP A 29 -10.42 -1.51 5.71
C TRP A 29 -9.30 -1.26 6.74
N ALA A 30 -8.11 -1.83 6.56
CA ALA A 30 -6.97 -1.53 7.41
C ALA A 30 -6.54 -0.06 7.30
N ASN A 31 -6.88 0.66 6.22
CA ASN A 31 -6.67 2.12 6.16
C ASN A 31 -7.56 2.88 7.15
N VAL A 32 -8.80 2.42 7.38
CA VAL A 32 -9.68 3.03 8.39
C VAL A 32 -9.07 2.84 9.78
N LEU A 33 -8.57 1.63 10.06
CA LEU A 33 -7.84 1.36 11.30
C LEU A 33 -6.59 2.23 11.43
N LEU A 34 -5.77 2.33 10.37
CA LEU A 34 -4.58 3.18 10.32
C LEU A 34 -4.91 4.65 10.64
N ILE A 35 -5.96 5.21 10.04
CA ILE A 35 -6.42 6.58 10.34
C ILE A 35 -6.78 6.71 11.82
N GLY A 36 -7.47 5.72 12.39
CA GLY A 36 -7.77 5.68 13.82
C GLY A 36 -6.50 5.68 14.69
N VAL A 37 -5.50 4.88 14.32
CA VAL A 37 -4.20 4.83 15.03
C VAL A 37 -3.44 6.16 14.91
N ILE A 38 -3.44 6.80 13.74
CA ILE A 38 -2.83 8.13 13.53
C ILE A 38 -3.51 9.17 14.43
N ILE A 39 -4.84 9.25 14.41
CA ILE A 39 -5.60 10.20 15.22
C ILE A 39 -5.32 9.96 16.70
N LEU A 40 -5.36 8.70 17.15
CA LEU A 40 -5.05 8.34 18.54
C LEU A 40 -3.62 8.76 18.90
N ASN A 41 -2.64 8.51 18.03
CA ASN A 41 -1.26 8.91 18.25
C ASN A 41 -1.13 10.43 18.40
N VAL A 42 -1.75 11.20 17.51
CA VAL A 42 -1.75 12.68 17.58
C VAL A 42 -2.42 13.17 18.86
N ILE A 43 -3.58 12.63 19.23
CA ILE A 43 -4.30 13.03 20.45
C ILE A 43 -3.44 12.73 21.68
N LEU A 44 -2.87 11.53 21.79
CA LEU A 44 -2.05 11.17 22.94
C LEU A 44 -0.74 11.98 22.98
N ARG A 45 -0.10 12.21 21.84
CA ARG A 45 1.17 12.93 21.76
C ARG A 45 1.02 14.42 22.04
N TYR A 46 -0.01 15.08 21.50
CA TYR A 46 -0.20 16.52 21.66
C TYR A 46 -1.10 16.84 22.86
N GLY A 47 -2.22 16.13 23.01
CA GLY A 47 -3.12 16.29 24.15
C GLY A 47 -2.52 15.80 25.47
N GLY A 48 -1.69 14.74 25.43
CA GLY A 48 -0.94 14.28 26.61
C GLY A 48 0.10 15.28 27.07
N ARG A 49 0.84 15.91 26.15
CA ARG A 49 1.78 17.00 26.47
C ARG A 49 1.08 18.19 27.12
N TRP A 50 -0.09 18.58 26.59
CA TRP A 50 -0.91 19.63 27.18
C TRP A 50 -1.41 19.26 28.60
N MET A 51 -1.93 18.05 28.79
CA MET A 51 -2.39 17.58 30.11
C MET A 51 -1.26 17.46 31.13
N GLN A 52 -0.06 17.07 30.71
CA GLN A 52 1.09 16.95 31.61
C GLN A 52 1.60 18.33 32.03
N GLN A 53 1.63 19.30 31.10
CA GLN A 53 2.10 20.66 31.37
C GLN A 53 1.11 21.48 32.22
N ASP A 54 -0.19 21.41 31.93
CA ASP A 54 -1.20 22.30 32.53
C ASP A 54 -1.98 21.64 33.69
N LEU A 55 -2.18 20.32 33.66
CA LEU A 55 -2.93 19.57 34.69
C LEU A 55 -2.03 18.75 35.63
N GLY A 56 -0.72 18.62 35.34
CA GLY A 56 0.22 17.84 36.16
C GLY A 56 -0.07 16.33 36.20
N ILE A 57 -0.79 15.79 35.21
CA ILE A 57 -1.12 14.36 35.14
C ILE A 57 0.05 13.60 34.50
N GLU A 58 0.81 12.87 35.33
CA GLU A 58 2.02 12.14 34.95
C GLU A 58 1.71 10.67 34.56
N MET A 59 0.93 10.44 33.50
CA MET A 59 0.64 9.09 32.99
C MET A 59 1.60 8.71 31.84
N SER A 60 2.88 8.53 32.16
CA SER A 60 3.95 8.29 31.18
C SER A 60 3.69 7.10 30.24
N TRP A 61 3.18 5.97 30.75
CA TRP A 61 2.87 4.79 29.93
C TRP A 61 1.82 5.05 28.84
N LEU A 62 0.89 5.99 29.08
CA LEU A 62 -0.18 6.33 28.17
C LEU A 62 0.27 7.37 27.13
N PHE A 63 0.93 8.45 27.58
CA PHE A 63 1.25 9.58 26.70
C PHE A 63 2.61 9.44 26.01
N GLN A 64 3.57 8.77 26.65
CA GLN A 64 4.96 8.71 26.19
C GLN A 64 5.27 7.38 25.49
N ASP A 65 4.88 6.25 26.10
CA ASP A 65 5.11 4.93 25.50
C ASP A 65 4.08 4.58 24.42
N LEU A 66 2.78 4.71 24.73
CA LEU A 66 1.72 4.38 23.80
C LEU A 66 1.56 5.47 22.72
N GLY A 67 1.38 6.73 23.11
CA GLY A 67 1.31 7.90 22.21
C GLY A 67 2.59 8.22 21.42
N GLY A 68 3.69 7.54 21.72
CA GLY A 68 4.98 7.68 21.05
C GLY A 68 5.34 6.45 20.23
N PRO A 69 6.38 5.67 20.61
CA PRO A 69 6.95 4.64 19.77
C PRO A 69 6.00 3.50 19.39
N LYS A 70 5.11 3.07 20.30
CA LYS A 70 4.31 1.85 20.08
C LYS A 70 3.23 2.03 19.01
N LEU A 71 2.48 3.13 19.06
CA LEU A 71 1.50 3.42 18.01
C LEU A 71 2.18 3.81 16.70
N GLU A 72 3.37 4.40 16.75
CA GLU A 72 4.16 4.69 15.55
C GLU A 72 4.62 3.40 14.86
N GLU A 73 5.13 2.43 15.62
CA GLU A 73 5.49 1.10 15.11
C GLU A 73 4.28 0.40 14.48
N LEU A 74 3.11 0.43 15.15
CA LEU A 74 1.89 -0.14 14.60
C LEU A 74 1.46 0.56 13.30
N GLN A 75 1.62 1.88 13.20
CA GLN A 75 1.35 2.62 11.96
C GLN A 75 2.23 2.14 10.83
N TRP A 76 3.55 1.96 11.05
CA TRP A 76 4.46 1.46 10.02
C TRP A 76 4.04 0.10 9.47
N HIS A 77 3.61 -0.82 10.35
CA HIS A 77 3.13 -2.14 9.93
C HIS A 77 1.82 -2.08 9.15
N LEU A 78 0.85 -1.29 9.63
CA LEU A 78 -0.42 -1.10 8.92
C LEU A 78 -0.21 -0.42 7.56
N TYR A 79 0.70 0.55 7.49
CA TYR A 79 1.06 1.24 6.26
C TYR A 79 1.73 0.30 5.26
N ALA A 80 2.68 -0.51 5.71
CA ALA A 80 3.33 -1.51 4.86
C ALA A 80 2.29 -2.50 4.30
N LEU A 81 1.40 -3.01 5.15
CA LEU A 81 0.33 -3.93 4.73
C LEU A 81 -0.58 -3.30 3.67
N THR A 82 -1.09 -2.08 3.90
CA THR A 82 -2.04 -1.45 2.98
C THR A 82 -1.38 -1.01 1.68
N VAL A 83 -0.13 -0.53 1.72
CA VAL A 83 0.61 -0.11 0.52
C VAL A 83 0.99 -1.30 -0.35
N MET A 84 1.54 -2.37 0.23
CA MET A 84 1.96 -3.53 -0.56
C MET A 84 0.78 -4.19 -1.28
N MET A 85 -0.34 -4.35 -0.58
CA MET A 85 -1.54 -4.94 -1.14
C MET A 85 -2.27 -3.97 -2.07
N GLY A 86 -2.30 -2.68 -1.73
CA GLY A 86 -2.84 -1.62 -2.56
C GLY A 86 -2.12 -1.50 -3.91
N LEU A 87 -0.80 -1.74 -3.95
CA LEU A 87 -0.03 -1.74 -5.18
C LEU A 87 -0.47 -2.86 -6.13
N SER A 88 -0.68 -4.09 -5.63
CA SER A 88 -1.19 -5.20 -6.45
C SER A 88 -2.60 -4.92 -6.98
N TYR A 89 -3.46 -4.31 -6.15
CA TYR A 89 -4.81 -3.94 -6.55
C TYR A 89 -4.78 -2.88 -7.66
N ALA A 90 -4.00 -1.81 -7.48
CA ALA A 90 -3.87 -0.74 -8.47
C ALA A 90 -3.28 -1.23 -9.80
N GLN A 91 -2.38 -2.21 -9.77
CA GLN A 91 -1.81 -2.82 -10.97
C GLN A 91 -2.85 -3.70 -11.71
N SER A 92 -3.69 -4.43 -10.98
CA SER A 92 -4.77 -5.26 -11.56
C SER A 92 -5.89 -4.41 -12.17
N THR A 93 -6.33 -3.35 -11.50
CA THR A 93 -7.38 -2.45 -12.03
C THR A 93 -6.86 -1.34 -12.95
N ASP A 94 -5.60 -1.39 -13.37
CA ASP A 94 -4.93 -0.35 -14.17
C ASP A 94 -5.20 1.08 -13.66
N SER A 95 -5.28 1.22 -12.34
CA SER A 95 -5.62 2.46 -11.64
C SER A 95 -4.39 3.28 -11.26
N HIS A 96 -3.21 2.81 -11.66
CA HIS A 96 -1.96 3.53 -11.54
C HIS A 96 -2.06 4.87 -12.29
N ILE A 97 -1.73 5.97 -11.59
CA ILE A 97 -1.65 7.30 -12.20
C ILE A 97 -0.44 7.34 -13.15
N ARG A 98 -0.72 7.21 -14.44
CA ARG A 98 0.27 7.33 -15.52
C ARG A 98 0.50 8.81 -15.82
N VAL A 99 1.73 9.28 -15.66
CA VAL A 99 2.11 10.66 -16.02
C VAL A 99 2.61 10.68 -17.46
N ASP A 100 1.83 10.11 -18.38
CA ASP A 100 2.35 9.72 -19.69
C ASP A 100 1.81 10.62 -20.82
N ILE A 101 2.40 11.81 -20.96
CA ILE A 101 2.17 12.71 -22.11
C ILE A 101 2.60 12.03 -23.43
N ILE A 102 3.59 11.13 -23.36
CA ILE A 102 4.14 10.43 -24.52
C ILE A 102 3.23 9.26 -24.94
N ALA A 103 2.59 8.56 -24.00
CA ALA A 103 1.71 7.43 -24.31
C ALA A 103 0.47 7.87 -25.11
N GLU A 104 -0.02 9.09 -24.90
CA GLU A 104 -1.15 9.66 -25.65
C GLU A 104 -0.89 9.76 -27.16
N LYS A 105 0.38 9.87 -27.57
CA LYS A 105 0.79 9.96 -28.99
C LYS A 105 1.10 8.59 -29.61
N LEU A 106 1.10 7.51 -28.82
CA LEU A 106 1.46 6.17 -29.27
C LEU A 106 0.22 5.31 -29.50
N SER A 107 0.33 4.29 -30.35
CA SER A 107 -0.75 3.31 -30.51
C SER A 107 -0.85 2.38 -29.30
N GLU A 108 -2.06 1.90 -28.99
CA GLU A 108 -2.31 1.01 -27.83
C GLU A 108 -1.40 -0.23 -27.81
N ARG A 109 -1.09 -0.79 -28.98
CA ARG A 109 -0.18 -1.94 -29.11
C ARG A 109 1.25 -1.61 -28.70
N THR A 110 1.72 -0.40 -29.01
CA THR A 110 3.06 0.06 -28.63
C THR A 110 3.12 0.35 -27.14
N VAL A 111 2.08 0.97 -26.57
CA VAL A 111 1.98 1.21 -25.12
C VAL A 111 2.04 -0.10 -24.34
N ARG A 112 1.23 -1.11 -24.71
CA ARG A 112 1.27 -2.43 -24.06
C ARG A 112 2.63 -3.13 -24.13
N LYS A 113 3.35 -2.98 -25.24
CA LYS A 113 4.72 -3.51 -25.36
C LYS A 113 5.69 -2.82 -24.40
N TRP A 114 5.57 -1.50 -24.26
CA TRP A 114 6.37 -0.72 -23.31
C TRP A 114 6.05 -1.07 -21.86
N GLU A 115 4.77 -1.30 -21.52
CA GLU A 115 4.38 -1.78 -20.19
C GLU A 115 5.01 -3.13 -19.85
N VAL A 116 4.89 -4.11 -20.76
CA VAL A 116 5.47 -5.44 -20.57
C VAL A 116 6.99 -5.35 -20.45
N PHE A 117 7.64 -4.55 -21.32
CA PHE A 117 9.07 -4.28 -21.22
C PHE A 117 9.43 -3.68 -19.86
N GLY A 118 8.68 -2.70 -19.38
CA GLY A 118 8.93 -2.05 -18.10
C GLY A 118 8.77 -3.00 -16.92
N ILE A 119 7.76 -3.87 -16.95
CA ILE A 119 7.55 -4.91 -15.94
C ILE A 119 8.74 -5.87 -15.92
N VAL A 120 9.18 -6.36 -17.09
CA VAL A 120 10.24 -7.37 -17.18
C VAL A 120 11.62 -6.79 -16.85
N VAL A 121 11.93 -5.57 -17.29
CA VAL A 121 13.27 -4.99 -17.20
C VAL A 121 13.48 -4.14 -15.95
N PHE A 122 12.43 -3.54 -15.38
CA PHE A 122 12.55 -2.69 -14.20
C PHE A 122 11.86 -3.30 -12.97
N LEU A 123 10.58 -3.68 -13.07
CA LEU A 123 9.81 -4.13 -11.91
C LEU A 123 10.27 -5.49 -11.38
N LEU A 124 10.40 -6.50 -12.25
CA LEU A 124 10.79 -7.86 -11.82
C LEU A 124 12.20 -7.90 -11.21
N PRO A 125 13.24 -7.25 -11.77
CA PRO A 125 14.56 -7.22 -11.15
C PRO A 125 14.55 -6.50 -9.80
N PHE A 126 13.76 -5.42 -9.67
CA PHE A 126 13.58 -4.74 -8.40
C PHE A 126 12.95 -5.66 -7.35
N ILE A 127 11.86 -6.35 -7.69
CA ILE A 127 11.20 -7.32 -6.80
C ILE A 127 12.19 -8.43 -6.40
N TYR A 128 12.97 -8.95 -7.34
CA TYR A 128 13.98 -9.97 -7.06
C TYR A 128 15.02 -9.50 -6.03
N MET A 129 15.58 -8.30 -6.21
CA MET A 129 16.55 -7.72 -5.28
C MET A 129 15.96 -7.55 -3.87
N VAL A 130 14.75 -6.98 -3.79
CA VAL A 130 14.07 -6.80 -2.50
C VAL A 130 13.80 -8.14 -1.84
N PHE A 131 13.32 -9.13 -2.61
CA PHE A 131 13.03 -10.46 -2.10
C PHE A 131 14.29 -11.16 -1.58
N SER A 132 15.38 -11.16 -2.33
CA SER A 132 16.63 -11.82 -1.89
C SER A 132 17.18 -11.19 -0.62
N HIS A 133 17.17 -9.85 -0.52
CA HIS A 133 17.62 -9.16 0.69
C HIS A 133 16.66 -9.31 1.87
N SER A 134 15.36 -9.53 1.61
CA SER A 134 14.38 -9.76 2.67
C SER A 134 14.55 -11.13 3.36
N LEU A 135 15.15 -12.11 2.68
CA LEU A 135 15.39 -13.43 3.27
C LEU A 135 16.40 -13.35 4.41
N ASP A 136 17.46 -12.56 4.25
CA ASP A 136 18.46 -12.33 5.31
C ASP A 136 17.87 -11.64 6.55
N PHE A 137 16.72 -10.98 6.40
CA PHE A 137 16.01 -10.35 7.51
C PHE A 137 15.14 -11.33 8.31
N VAL A 138 14.70 -12.43 7.67
CA VAL A 138 13.78 -13.41 8.27
C VAL A 138 14.51 -14.68 8.76
N ALA A 139 15.62 -15.06 8.12
CA ALA A 139 16.43 -16.24 8.45
C ALA A 139 17.40 -15.98 9.61
#